data_AF-A0A976K8H4-F1
#
_entry.id   AF-A0A976K8H4-F1
#
_cell.length_a   1.000
_cell.length_b   1.000
_cell.length_c   1.000
_cell.angle_alpha   90.00
_cell.angle_beta   90.00
_cell.angle_gamma   90.00
#
_symmetry.space_group_name_H-M   'P 1'
#
loop_
_entity.id
_entity.type
_entity.pdbx_description
1 polymer ?
#
loop_
_entity_poly.entity_id
_entity_poly.type
_entity_poly.pdbx_seq_one_letter_code
_entity_poly.pdbx_strand_id
1 'polypeptide(L)'
;PWMENLRVFMGFLLAGAAVWLFYVLAAQVTPERLAFIELSILGLALFVWMGHQATGRRGLRAVAVLGIVFSIVAALGLAAGSRAEAGGAGVEAVNHLIPWLPFDRQEAERLAAEGELVFVDVTADWCFTCKVNERLVLETPEVAATFKQLGVIPMKADWTNRDDEIAAFMADFDRYGIPFYLLYRPEREPHLFGELLTKEGLIETVEKAAQAPPPARL
;
A
#
# COMPACT_ATOMS: atom_id res chain seq x y z
N PRO A 1 -5.33 25.06 32.79
CA PRO A 1 -4.52 23.82 32.91
C PRO A 1 -4.93 22.70 31.92
N TRP A 2 -6.20 22.24 31.94
CA TRP A 2 -6.68 21.16 31.05
C TRP A 2 -6.44 21.43 29.55
N MET A 3 -6.78 22.63 29.06
CA MET A 3 -6.69 22.95 27.63
C MET A 3 -5.25 22.96 27.12
N GLU A 4 -4.32 23.31 28.01
CA GLU A 4 -2.90 23.39 27.68
C GLU A 4 -2.27 21.99 27.65
N ASN A 5 -2.62 21.13 28.60
CA ASN A 5 -2.22 19.72 28.59
C ASN A 5 -2.79 18.98 27.38
N LEU A 6 -4.06 19.22 27.04
CA LEU A 6 -4.69 18.63 25.85
C LEU A 6 -4.01 19.12 24.56
N ARG A 7 -3.69 20.42 24.46
CA ARG A 7 -2.95 20.98 23.32
C ARG A 7 -1.60 20.31 23.13
N VAL A 8 -0.84 20.12 24.22
CA VAL A 8 0.46 19.44 24.18
C VAL A 8 0.30 17.99 23.75
N PHE A 9 -0.67 17.27 24.32
CA PHE A 9 -0.96 15.88 23.95
C PHE A 9 -1.32 15.73 22.47
N MET A 10 -2.21 16.59 21.94
CA MET A 10 -2.53 16.61 20.51
C MET A 10 -1.31 16.94 19.64
N GLY A 11 -0.42 17.81 20.11
CA GLY A 11 0.86 18.08 19.44
C GLY A 11 1.72 16.83 19.29
N PHE A 12 1.82 16.01 20.35
CA PHE A 12 2.53 14.72 20.28
C PHE A 12 1.84 13.72 19.34
N LEU A 13 0.50 13.66 19.33
CA LEU A 13 -0.23 12.80 18.38
C LEU A 13 0.03 13.19 16.93
N LEU A 14 0.00 14.48 16.61
CA LEU A 14 0.32 14.98 15.26
C LEU A 14 1.77 14.73 14.88
N ALA A 15 2.71 14.88 15.82
CA ALA A 15 4.10 14.53 15.59
C ALA A 15 4.27 13.02 15.31
N GLY A 16 3.58 12.16 16.05
CA GLY A 16 3.53 10.72 15.79
C GLY A 16 2.99 10.39 14.40
N ALA A 17 1.91 11.06 13.98
CA ALA A 17 1.35 10.90 12.64
C ALA A 17 2.35 11.34 11.56
N ALA A 18 3.07 12.44 11.78
CA ALA A 18 4.11 12.91 10.85
C ALA A 18 5.25 11.89 10.72
N VAL A 19 5.74 11.32 11.83
CA VAL A 19 6.78 10.27 11.80
C VAL A 19 6.29 9.05 11.02
N TRP A 20 5.04 8.62 11.24
CA TRP A 20 4.46 7.51 10.48
C TRP A 20 4.35 7.82 8.98
N LEU A 21 3.92 9.03 8.61
CA LEU A 21 3.86 9.44 7.20
C LEU A 21 5.24 9.51 6.54
N PHE A 22 6.29 9.93 7.27
CA PHE A 22 7.66 9.88 6.76
C PHE A 22 8.14 8.44 6.53
N TYR A 23 7.80 7.52 7.42
CA TYR A 23 8.08 6.10 7.23
C TYR A 23 7.40 5.55 5.97
N VAL A 24 6.11 5.86 5.77
CA VAL A 24 5.37 5.47 4.56
C VAL A 24 6.00 6.09 3.30
N LEU A 25 6.33 7.37 3.35
CA LEU A 25 6.96 8.07 2.22
C LEU A 25 8.32 7.43 1.87
N ALA A 26 9.13 7.06 2.87
CA ALA A 26 10.42 6.42 2.66
C ALA A 26 10.31 5.06 1.94
N ALA A 27 9.19 4.35 2.09
CA ALA A 27 8.93 3.12 1.34
C ALA A 27 8.50 3.38 -0.13
N GLN A 28 8.04 4.59 -0.45
CA GLN A 28 7.50 4.94 -1.77
C GLN A 28 8.48 5.73 -2.66
N VAL A 29 9.56 6.28 -2.10
CA VAL A 29 10.52 7.10 -2.86
C VAL A 29 11.94 6.59 -2.70
N THR A 30 12.80 6.92 -3.66
CA THR A 30 14.22 6.58 -3.55
C THR A 30 14.90 7.38 -2.42
N PRO A 31 15.98 6.86 -1.79
CA PRO A 31 16.69 7.56 -0.72
C PRO A 31 17.15 8.97 -1.11
N GLU A 32 17.55 9.18 -2.36
CA GLU A 32 17.96 10.50 -2.86
C GLU A 32 16.79 11.47 -2.83
N ARG A 33 15.61 11.04 -3.29
CA ARG A 33 14.39 11.86 -3.28
C ARG A 33 13.96 12.19 -1.85
N LEU A 34 14.03 11.21 -0.94
CA LEU A 34 13.75 11.44 0.48
C LEU A 34 14.67 12.50 1.07
N ALA A 35 15.99 12.37 0.85
CA ALA A 35 16.98 13.35 1.31
C ALA A 35 16.71 14.76 0.75
N PHE A 36 16.33 14.88 -0.53
CA PHE A 36 15.95 16.17 -1.11
C PHE A 36 14.69 16.79 -0.47
N ILE A 37 13.67 15.98 -0.16
CA ILE A 37 12.46 16.44 0.53
C ILE A 37 12.82 16.93 1.94
N GLU A 38 13.60 16.17 2.69
CA GLU A 38 14.08 16.54 4.02
C GLU A 38 14.89 17.85 4.00
N LEU A 39 15.82 17.98 3.05
CA LEU A 39 16.60 19.21 2.85
C LEU A 39 15.71 20.40 2.48
N SER A 40 14.65 20.18 1.70
CA SER A 40 13.69 21.23 1.32
C SER A 40 12.89 21.71 2.52
N ILE A 41 12.43 20.80 3.39
CA ILE A 41 11.74 21.12 4.64
C ILE A 41 12.67 21.84 5.61
N LEU A 42 13.92 21.37 5.75
CA LEU A 42 14.93 22.01 6.58
C LEU A 42 15.25 23.43 6.08
N GLY A 43 15.41 23.59 4.77
CA GLY A 43 15.61 24.88 4.12
C GLY A 43 14.44 25.83 4.39
N LEU A 44 13.20 25.36 4.23
CA LEU A 44 12.00 26.14 4.52
C LEU A 44 12.00 26.62 5.98
N ALA A 45 12.26 25.72 6.93
CA ALA A 45 12.34 26.06 8.36
C ALA A 45 13.43 27.12 8.64
N LEU A 46 14.62 26.95 8.04
CA LEU A 46 15.72 27.89 8.15
C LEU A 46 15.36 29.28 7.61
N PHE A 47 14.75 29.37 6.43
CA PHE A 47 14.39 30.65 5.82
C PHE A 47 13.21 31.33 6.53
N VAL A 48 12.24 30.58 7.05
CA VAL A 48 11.19 31.12 7.94
C VAL A 48 11.79 31.70 9.21
N TRP A 49 12.71 30.97 9.86
CA TRP A 49 13.41 31.46 11.05
C TRP A 49 14.22 32.74 10.76
N MET A 50 14.98 32.77 9.66
CA MET A 50 15.70 33.98 9.24
C MET A 50 14.77 35.16 8.98
N GLY A 51 13.61 34.92 8.37
CA GLY A 51 12.58 35.96 8.15
C GLY A 51 12.06 36.55 9.46
N HIS A 52 11.85 35.71 10.47
CA HIS A 52 11.46 36.13 11.83
C HIS A 52 12.52 37.00 12.52
N GLN A 53 13.80 36.68 12.30
CA GLN A 53 14.94 37.43 12.86
C GLN A 53 15.27 38.71 12.07
N ALA A 54 14.70 38.88 10.87
CA ALA A 54 15.05 39.97 9.96
C ALA A 54 14.32 41.29 10.24
N THR A 55 13.91 41.55 11.49
CA THR A 55 13.28 42.80 11.91
C THR A 55 14.19 44.00 11.60
N GLY A 56 13.77 44.87 10.68
CA GLY A 56 14.53 46.05 10.25
C GLY A 56 15.64 45.81 9.20
N ARG A 57 15.94 44.57 8.81
CA ARG A 57 17.02 44.23 7.84
C ARG A 57 16.44 43.82 6.49
N ARG A 58 16.18 44.78 5.60
CA ARG A 58 15.53 44.56 4.28
C ARG A 58 16.23 43.50 3.41
N GLY A 59 17.57 43.46 3.41
CA GLY A 59 18.33 42.45 2.66
C GLY A 59 18.13 41.03 3.19
N LEU A 60 18.11 40.84 4.51
CA LEU A 60 17.89 39.54 5.14
C LEU A 60 16.46 39.04 4.92
N ARG A 61 15.48 39.95 4.89
CA ARG A 61 14.09 39.63 4.51
C ARG A 61 13.97 39.15 3.07
N ALA A 62 14.66 39.80 2.13
CA ALA A 62 14.65 39.40 0.73
C ALA A 62 15.25 38.00 0.54
N VAL A 63 16.37 37.70 1.21
CA VAL A 63 16.99 36.37 1.22
C VAL A 63 16.05 35.31 1.82
N ALA A 64 15.38 35.63 2.93
CA ALA A 64 14.40 34.73 3.54
C ALA A 64 13.23 34.41 2.59
N VAL A 65 12.65 35.42 1.95
CA VAL A 65 11.52 35.21 1.00
C VAL A 65 11.97 34.39 -0.21
N LEU A 66 13.12 34.72 -0.82
CA LEU A 66 13.63 33.98 -1.97
C LEU A 66 13.96 32.53 -1.61
N GLY A 67 14.52 32.30 -0.42
CA GLY A 67 14.80 30.96 0.08
C GLY A 67 13.54 30.14 0.35
N ILE A 68 12.50 30.73 0.94
CA ILE A 68 11.19 30.07 1.10
C ILE A 68 10.62 29.67 -0.26
N VAL A 69 10.61 30.59 -1.23
CA VAL A 69 10.11 30.31 -2.59
C VAL A 69 10.93 29.19 -3.23
N PHE A 70 12.25 29.24 -3.12
CA PHE A 70 13.12 28.20 -3.66
C PHE A 70 12.84 26.83 -3.03
N SER A 71 12.72 26.73 -1.71
CA SER A 71 12.39 25.47 -1.02
C SER A 71 11.03 24.90 -1.44
N ILE A 72 10.02 25.75 -1.64
CA ILE A 72 8.70 25.34 -2.12
C ILE A 72 8.77 24.85 -3.57
N VAL A 73 9.46 25.58 -4.45
CA VAL A 73 9.61 25.22 -5.86
C VAL A 73 10.42 23.93 -6.02
N ALA A 74 11.49 23.74 -5.24
CA ALA A 74 12.28 22.52 -5.24
C ALA A 74 11.44 21.31 -4.81
N ALA A 75 10.62 21.44 -3.76
CA ALA A 75 9.70 20.39 -3.32
C ALA A 75 8.64 20.06 -4.39
N LEU A 76 8.05 21.06 -5.05
CA LEU A 76 7.03 20.87 -6.08
C LEU A 76 7.59 20.28 -7.39
N GLY A 77 8.80 20.67 -7.78
CA GLY A 77 9.47 20.14 -8.99
C GLY A 77 9.76 18.64 -8.90
N LEU A 78 9.98 18.13 -7.68
CA LEU A 78 10.20 16.70 -7.43
C LEU A 78 8.90 15.88 -7.46
N ALA A 79 7.77 16.47 -7.09
CA ALA A 79 6.46 15.85 -7.21
C ALA A 79 6.03 15.67 -8.69
N ALA A 80 6.52 16.53 -9.60
CA ALA A 80 6.23 16.46 -11.03
C ALA A 80 7.14 15.52 -11.82
N GLY A 81 8.31 15.15 -11.28
CA GLY A 81 9.27 14.23 -11.91
C GLY A 81 8.92 12.77 -11.66
N SER A 82 7.91 12.23 -12.32
CA SER A 82 7.45 10.85 -12.16
C SER A 82 8.37 9.85 -12.87
N ARG A 83 9.16 9.13 -12.08
CA ARG A 83 9.61 7.73 -12.24
C ARG A 83 10.59 7.47 -11.11
N ALA A 84 10.05 7.06 -9.98
CA ALA A 84 10.83 6.37 -8.98
C ALA A 84 10.56 4.89 -9.24
N GLU A 85 11.48 4.22 -9.93
CA GLU A 85 11.62 2.77 -9.76
C GLU A 85 12.25 2.59 -8.39
N ALA A 86 11.41 2.55 -7.36
CA ALA A 86 11.83 2.11 -6.05
C ALA A 86 11.90 0.58 -6.13
N GLY A 87 13.11 0.06 -6.24
CA GLY A 87 13.37 -1.38 -6.21
C GLY A 87 12.73 -1.99 -4.98
N GLY A 88 11.94 -3.04 -5.20
CA GLY A 88 11.23 -3.75 -4.15
C GLY A 88 12.16 -4.08 -3.00
N ALA A 89 11.94 -3.43 -1.86
CA ALA A 89 12.55 -3.82 -0.61
C ALA A 89 12.05 -5.25 -0.34
N GLY A 90 12.96 -6.21 -0.47
CA GLY A 90 12.67 -7.62 -0.30
C GLY A 90 11.94 -7.87 1.00
N VAL A 91 10.81 -8.56 0.89
CA VAL A 91 10.02 -9.07 2.01
C VAL A 91 10.95 -9.88 2.91
N GLU A 92 11.24 -9.35 4.10
CA GLU A 92 11.84 -10.15 5.17
C GLU A 92 10.90 -11.33 5.43
N ALA A 93 11.47 -12.55 5.44
CA ALA A 93 10.75 -13.79 5.65
C ALA A 93 10.18 -13.85 7.08
N VAL A 94 9.02 -13.22 7.27
CA VAL A 94 8.05 -13.67 8.26
C VAL A 94 7.60 -15.06 7.81
N ASN A 95 7.52 -16.03 8.73
CA ASN A 95 7.00 -17.36 8.42
C ASN A 95 5.52 -17.25 8.00
N HIS A 96 5.27 -16.97 6.73
CA HIS A 96 3.94 -16.98 6.13
C HIS A 96 3.43 -18.42 6.12
N LEU A 97 2.19 -18.61 6.57
CA LEU A 97 1.49 -19.90 6.52
C LEU A 97 1.00 -20.20 5.11
N ILE A 98 0.70 -19.14 4.34
CA ILE A 98 0.31 -19.23 2.93
C ILE A 98 1.55 -18.98 2.04
N PRO A 99 1.85 -19.88 1.08
CA PRO A 99 2.98 -19.71 0.16
C PRO A 99 2.59 -18.77 -0.99
N TRP A 100 2.55 -17.46 -0.72
CA TRP A 100 2.19 -16.45 -1.72
C TRP A 100 3.11 -16.46 -2.95
N LEU A 101 2.51 -16.53 -4.13
CA LEU A 101 3.17 -16.29 -5.40
C LEU A 101 3.04 -14.80 -5.79
N PRO A 102 4.01 -14.21 -6.49
CA PRO A 102 3.82 -12.91 -7.13
C PRO A 102 2.62 -12.96 -8.06
N PHE A 103 1.79 -11.92 -8.05
CA PHE A 103 0.66 -11.83 -8.96
C PHE A 103 1.13 -11.64 -10.40
N ASP A 104 0.64 -12.52 -11.27
CA ASP A 104 0.66 -12.37 -12.72
C ASP A 104 -0.77 -12.60 -13.21
N ARG A 105 -1.34 -11.57 -13.85
CA ARG A 105 -2.72 -11.60 -14.30
C ARG A 105 -2.97 -12.69 -15.34
N GLN A 106 -2.08 -12.83 -16.32
CA GLN A 106 -2.26 -13.79 -17.41
C GLN A 106 -2.18 -15.20 -16.87
N GLU A 107 -1.26 -15.45 -15.93
CA GLU A 107 -1.14 -16.74 -15.28
C GLU A 107 -2.35 -17.06 -14.40
N ALA A 108 -2.87 -16.10 -13.64
CA ALA A 108 -4.08 -16.27 -12.85
C ALA A 108 -5.28 -16.66 -13.72
N GLU A 109 -5.48 -15.95 -14.83
CA GLU A 109 -6.57 -16.21 -15.79
C GLU A 109 -6.39 -17.57 -16.50
N ARG A 110 -5.14 -17.92 -16.87
CA ARG A 110 -4.82 -19.22 -17.49
C ARG A 110 -5.11 -20.38 -16.54
N LEU A 111 -4.63 -20.32 -15.30
CA LEU A 111 -4.85 -21.34 -14.28
C LEU A 111 -6.35 -21.50 -13.97
N ALA A 112 -7.07 -20.38 -13.87
CA ALA A 112 -8.52 -20.41 -13.69
C ALA A 112 -9.25 -21.10 -14.85
N ALA A 113 -8.82 -20.85 -16.09
CA ALA A 113 -9.35 -21.52 -17.27
C ALA A 113 -9.03 -23.03 -17.32
N GLU A 114 -7.93 -23.45 -16.70
CA GLU A 114 -7.54 -24.86 -16.55
C GLU A 114 -8.29 -25.59 -15.43
N GLY A 115 -9.12 -24.87 -14.67
CA GLY A 115 -9.93 -25.44 -13.60
C GLY A 115 -9.35 -25.29 -12.21
N GLU A 116 -8.29 -24.48 -12.05
CA GLU A 116 -7.69 -24.20 -10.74
C GLU A 116 -8.42 -23.06 -10.02
N LEU A 117 -8.32 -23.06 -8.69
CA LEU A 117 -8.77 -21.94 -7.85
C LEU A 117 -7.60 -21.00 -7.62
N VAL A 118 -7.74 -19.73 -8.04
CA VAL A 118 -6.70 -18.71 -7.82
C VAL A 118 -7.25 -17.61 -6.92
N PHE A 119 -6.64 -17.43 -5.76
CA PHE A 119 -6.97 -16.34 -4.84
C PHE A 119 -5.96 -15.21 -5.00
N VAL A 120 -6.43 -14.01 -5.33
CA VAL A 120 -5.62 -12.81 -5.51
C VAL A 120 -5.84 -11.86 -4.34
N ASP A 121 -4.76 -11.48 -3.66
CA ASP A 121 -4.69 -10.43 -2.63
C ASP A 121 -3.93 -9.23 -3.19
N VAL A 122 -4.64 -8.14 -3.52
CA VAL A 122 -4.02 -6.85 -3.84
C VAL A 122 -3.92 -6.03 -2.55
N THR A 123 -2.69 -5.69 -2.19
CA THR A 123 -2.33 -5.20 -0.86
C THR A 123 -1.26 -4.11 -0.94
N ALA A 124 -0.91 -3.53 0.21
CA ALA A 124 0.25 -2.65 0.36
C ALA A 124 0.74 -2.60 1.81
N ASP A 125 1.99 -2.22 2.02
CA ASP A 125 2.59 -2.10 3.35
C ASP A 125 1.99 -0.97 4.19
N TRP A 126 1.59 0.13 3.55
CA TRP A 126 0.95 1.27 4.22
C TRP A 126 -0.54 1.07 4.48
N CYS A 127 -1.14 -0.02 3.97
CA CYS A 127 -2.57 -0.28 4.11
C CYS A 127 -2.87 -0.98 5.44
N PHE A 128 -3.38 -0.21 6.42
CA PHE A 128 -3.72 -0.73 7.74
C PHE A 128 -4.74 -1.89 7.68
N THR A 129 -5.84 -1.71 6.94
CA THR A 129 -6.88 -2.74 6.81
C THR A 129 -6.33 -4.01 6.17
N CYS A 130 -5.44 -3.89 5.18
CA CYS A 130 -4.77 -5.04 4.55
C CYS A 130 -3.97 -5.84 5.59
N LYS A 131 -3.18 -5.18 6.44
CA LYS A 131 -2.39 -5.85 7.49
C LYS A 131 -3.26 -6.44 8.61
N VAL A 132 -4.44 -5.87 8.85
CA VAL A 132 -5.44 -6.45 9.78
C VAL A 132 -6.01 -7.75 9.20
N ASN A 133 -6.47 -7.74 7.94
CA ASN A 133 -6.97 -8.93 7.27
C ASN A 133 -5.89 -10.01 7.11
N GLU A 134 -4.66 -9.62 6.76
CA GLU A 134 -3.52 -10.52 6.65
C GLU A 134 -3.31 -11.27 7.97
N ARG A 135 -3.22 -10.56 9.10
CA ARG A 135 -2.95 -11.18 10.40
C ARG A 135 -4.13 -11.93 11.01
N LEU A 136 -5.35 -11.42 10.85
CA LEU A 136 -6.52 -11.97 11.54
C LEU A 136 -7.28 -13.02 10.72
N VAL A 137 -7.07 -13.06 9.40
CA VAL A 137 -7.81 -13.94 8.49
C VAL A 137 -6.89 -14.77 7.61
N LEU A 138 -6.04 -14.14 6.79
CA LEU A 138 -5.29 -14.86 5.74
C LEU A 138 -4.17 -15.73 6.34
N GLU A 139 -3.33 -15.16 7.19
CA GLU A 139 -2.21 -15.84 7.85
C GLU A 139 -2.65 -16.56 9.13
N THR A 140 -3.77 -17.28 9.07
CA THR A 140 -4.21 -18.14 10.16
C THR A 140 -4.19 -19.62 9.77
N PRO A 141 -3.96 -20.55 10.73
CA PRO A 141 -3.85 -21.97 10.43
C PRO A 141 -5.07 -22.54 9.71
N GLU A 142 -6.27 -22.03 10.01
CA GLU A 142 -7.52 -22.51 9.41
C GLU A 142 -7.55 -22.19 7.91
N VAL A 143 -7.31 -20.94 7.51
CA VAL A 143 -7.35 -20.53 6.11
C VAL A 143 -6.20 -21.17 5.32
N ALA A 144 -4.99 -21.18 5.88
CA ALA A 144 -3.84 -21.82 5.25
C ALA A 144 -4.07 -23.33 5.02
N ALA A 145 -4.69 -24.03 5.97
CA ALA A 145 -5.05 -25.43 5.82
C ALA A 145 -6.11 -25.64 4.73
N THR A 146 -7.16 -24.80 4.69
CA THR A 146 -8.19 -24.84 3.64
C THR A 146 -7.60 -24.61 2.26
N PHE A 147 -6.75 -23.59 2.09
CA PHE A 147 -6.09 -23.29 0.81
C PHE A 147 -5.26 -24.47 0.34
N LYS A 148 -4.46 -25.07 1.23
CA LYS A 148 -3.66 -26.25 0.93
C LYS A 148 -4.52 -27.48 0.58
N GLN A 149 -5.59 -27.71 1.33
CA GLN A 149 -6.46 -28.87 1.12
C GLN A 149 -7.21 -28.80 -0.21
N LEU A 150 -7.66 -27.60 -0.60
CA LEU A 150 -8.45 -27.37 -1.79
C LEU A 150 -7.61 -26.97 -3.02
N GLY A 151 -6.28 -26.95 -2.89
CA GLY A 151 -5.38 -26.61 -3.98
C GLY A 151 -5.52 -25.16 -4.46
N VAL A 152 -5.89 -24.23 -3.57
CA VAL A 152 -5.97 -22.81 -3.91
C VAL A 152 -4.56 -22.28 -4.18
N ILE A 153 -4.38 -21.62 -5.32
CA ILE A 153 -3.16 -20.95 -5.72
C ILE A 153 -3.22 -19.50 -5.23
N PRO A 154 -2.46 -19.12 -4.19
CA PRO A 154 -2.49 -17.78 -3.63
C PRO A 154 -1.51 -16.86 -4.37
N MET A 155 -2.02 -15.77 -4.94
CA MET A 155 -1.22 -14.74 -5.59
C MET A 155 -1.35 -13.42 -4.85
N LYS A 156 -0.22 -12.73 -4.63
CA LYS A 156 -0.15 -11.43 -3.96
C LYS A 156 0.31 -10.37 -4.94
N ALA A 157 -0.52 -9.35 -5.12
CA ALA A 157 -0.23 -8.16 -5.90
C ALA A 157 0.15 -7.03 -4.94
N ASP A 158 1.45 -6.71 -4.86
CA ASP A 158 1.95 -5.66 -3.98
C ASP A 158 1.88 -4.29 -4.67
N TRP A 159 0.92 -3.47 -4.22
CA TRP A 159 0.70 -2.10 -4.68
C TRP A 159 1.25 -1.06 -3.69
N THR A 160 2.29 -1.43 -2.92
CA THR A 160 3.02 -0.48 -2.05
C THR A 160 3.59 0.68 -2.86
N ASN A 161 4.14 0.37 -4.03
CA ASN A 161 4.50 1.33 -5.05
C ASN A 161 3.43 1.32 -6.14
N ARG A 162 3.17 2.49 -6.73
CA ARG A 162 2.20 2.59 -7.82
C ARG A 162 2.62 1.70 -8.98
N ASP A 163 1.74 0.76 -9.30
CA ASP A 163 1.82 -0.12 -10.45
C ASP A 163 0.57 0.10 -11.32
N ASP A 164 0.78 0.46 -12.60
CA ASP A 164 -0.32 0.76 -13.52
C ASP A 164 -1.01 -0.53 -14.04
N GLU A 165 -0.33 -1.69 -14.04
CA GLU A 165 -0.94 -2.98 -14.40
C GLU A 165 -1.86 -3.49 -13.30
N ILE A 166 -1.44 -3.38 -12.02
CA ILE A 166 -2.30 -3.68 -10.87
C ILE A 166 -3.50 -2.72 -10.82
N ALA A 167 -3.28 -1.43 -11.12
CA ALA A 167 -4.36 -0.44 -11.18
C ALA A 167 -5.38 -0.77 -12.27
N ALA A 168 -4.92 -1.13 -13.48
CA ALA A 168 -5.79 -1.56 -14.57
C ALA A 168 -6.55 -2.85 -14.24
N PHE A 169 -5.88 -3.82 -13.61
CA PHE A 169 -6.49 -5.05 -13.14
C PHE A 169 -7.66 -4.79 -12.18
N MET A 170 -7.48 -3.95 -11.15
CA MET A 170 -8.58 -3.60 -10.25
C MET A 170 -9.71 -2.84 -10.96
N ALA A 171 -9.37 -1.95 -11.90
CA ALA A 171 -10.35 -1.16 -12.64
C ALA A 171 -11.31 -2.04 -13.47
N ASP A 172 -10.85 -3.18 -13.98
CA ASP A 172 -11.70 -4.14 -14.70
C ASP A 172 -12.80 -4.76 -13.83
N PHE A 173 -12.64 -4.71 -12.50
CA PHE A 173 -13.63 -5.14 -11.52
C PHE A 173 -14.36 -3.95 -10.86
N ASP A 174 -14.26 -2.75 -11.45
CA ASP A 174 -14.79 -1.49 -10.91
C ASP A 174 -14.31 -1.22 -9.47
N ARG A 175 -13.00 -1.38 -9.27
CA ARG A 175 -12.29 -1.13 -8.00
C ARG A 175 -11.09 -0.24 -8.24
N TYR A 176 -10.87 0.69 -7.31
CA TYR A 176 -9.84 1.74 -7.43
C TYR A 176 -9.00 1.90 -6.15
N GLY A 177 -9.01 0.89 -5.29
CA GLY A 177 -8.39 0.95 -3.98
C GLY A 177 -8.17 -0.44 -3.39
N ILE A 178 -7.34 -0.46 -2.35
CA ILE A 178 -7.01 -1.65 -1.57
C ILE A 178 -7.58 -1.54 -0.15
N PRO A 179 -7.85 -2.67 0.53
CA PRO A 179 -7.62 -4.04 0.07
C PRO A 179 -8.58 -4.48 -1.05
N PHE A 180 -8.07 -5.28 -1.99
CA PHE A 180 -8.88 -5.91 -3.03
C PHE A 180 -8.59 -7.41 -3.05
N TYR A 181 -9.65 -8.21 -2.98
CA TYR A 181 -9.56 -9.67 -2.96
C TYR A 181 -10.45 -10.26 -4.03
N LEU A 182 -9.89 -11.20 -4.79
CA LEU A 182 -10.60 -11.89 -5.85
C LEU A 182 -10.33 -13.39 -5.77
N LEU A 183 -11.37 -14.20 -5.93
CA LEU A 183 -11.24 -15.63 -6.16
C LEU A 183 -11.67 -15.93 -7.60
N TYR A 184 -10.70 -16.25 -8.46
CA TYR A 184 -10.99 -16.90 -9.73
C TYR A 184 -11.50 -18.32 -9.48
N ARG A 185 -12.52 -18.70 -10.25
CA ARG A 185 -13.21 -20.00 -10.10
C ARG A 185 -13.47 -20.61 -11.48
N PRO A 186 -13.39 -21.93 -11.62
CA PRO A 186 -13.65 -22.61 -12.89
C PRO A 186 -15.06 -22.34 -13.41
N GLU A 187 -15.16 -22.00 -14.70
CA GLU A 187 -16.42 -21.84 -15.45
C GLU A 187 -17.46 -20.91 -14.79
N ARG A 188 -17.02 -19.98 -13.94
CA ARG A 188 -17.87 -19.01 -13.25
C ARG A 188 -17.19 -17.66 -13.23
N GLU A 189 -18.00 -16.61 -13.08
CA GLU A 189 -17.45 -15.29 -12.82
C GLU A 189 -16.60 -15.30 -11.54
N PRO A 190 -15.45 -14.59 -11.52
CA PRO A 190 -14.65 -14.42 -10.33
C PRO A 190 -15.49 -13.89 -9.16
N HIS A 191 -15.21 -14.37 -7.95
CA HIS A 191 -15.85 -13.84 -6.76
C HIS A 191 -15.06 -12.67 -6.20
N LEU A 192 -15.71 -11.51 -6.07
CA LEU A 192 -15.17 -10.35 -5.37
C LEU A 192 -15.55 -10.41 -3.89
N PHE A 193 -14.56 -10.34 -3.01
CA PHE A 193 -14.84 -10.20 -1.58
C PHE A 193 -14.98 -8.72 -1.19
N GLY A 194 -15.52 -8.49 0.00
CA GLY A 194 -15.48 -7.17 0.64
C GLY A 194 -14.09 -6.81 1.17
N GLU A 195 -13.90 -5.52 1.47
CA GLU A 195 -12.64 -5.01 2.03
C GLU A 195 -12.33 -5.55 3.43
N LEU A 196 -13.35 -5.97 4.18
CA LEU A 196 -13.21 -6.62 5.48
C LEU A 196 -13.45 -8.11 5.31
N LEU A 197 -12.38 -8.89 5.46
CA LEU A 197 -12.49 -10.35 5.38
C LEU A 197 -12.96 -10.94 6.70
N THR A 198 -13.67 -12.05 6.61
CA THR A 198 -13.93 -12.96 7.73
C THR A 198 -13.40 -14.34 7.36
N LYS A 199 -12.94 -15.10 8.35
CA LYS A 199 -12.44 -16.46 8.14
C LYS A 199 -13.54 -17.35 7.56
N GLU A 200 -14.72 -17.28 8.15
CA GLU A 200 -15.88 -18.08 7.79
C GLU A 200 -16.31 -17.76 6.36
N GLY A 201 -16.43 -16.48 6.00
CA GLY A 201 -16.85 -16.08 4.65
C GLY A 201 -15.84 -16.46 3.57
N LEU A 202 -14.55 -16.33 3.86
CA LEU A 202 -13.50 -16.75 2.93
C LEU A 202 -13.52 -18.28 2.72
N ILE A 203 -13.49 -19.06 3.80
CA ILE A 203 -13.48 -20.52 3.75
C ILE A 203 -14.73 -21.04 3.05
N GLU A 204 -15.92 -20.58 3.44
CA GLU A 204 -17.19 -21.01 2.85
C GLU A 204 -17.24 -20.75 1.33
N THR A 205 -16.72 -19.60 0.90
CA THR A 205 -16.68 -19.23 -0.52
C THR A 205 -15.74 -20.13 -1.31
N VAL A 206 -14.55 -20.41 -0.77
CA VAL A 206 -13.56 -21.30 -1.42
C VAL A 206 -14.10 -22.74 -1.47
N GLU A 207 -14.69 -23.25 -0.40
CA GLU A 207 -15.30 -24.58 -0.36
C GLU A 207 -16.44 -24.73 -1.37
N LYS A 208 -17.30 -23.72 -1.49
CA LYS A 208 -18.37 -23.69 -2.50
C LYS A 208 -17.83 -23.63 -3.93
N ALA A 209 -16.68 -22.99 -4.13
CA ALA A 209 -16.03 -22.94 -5.43
C ALA A 209 -15.42 -24.29 -5.81
N ALA A 210 -14.76 -24.97 -4.88
CA ALA A 210 -14.13 -26.28 -5.09
C ALA A 210 -15.13 -27.41 -5.39
N GLN A 211 -16.39 -27.26 -4.98
CA GLN A 211 -17.46 -28.23 -5.24
C GLN A 211 -18.08 -28.11 -6.65
N ALA A 212 -17.66 -27.14 -7.45
CA ALA A 212 -18.10 -27.04 -8.84
C ALA A 212 -17.53 -28.21 -9.68
N PRO A 213 -18.28 -28.79 -10.62
CA PRO A 213 -17.78 -29.87 -11.47
C PRO A 213 -16.49 -29.46 -12.20
N PRO A 214 -15.46 -30.33 -12.27
CA PRO A 214 -14.25 -30.03 -13.04
C PRO A 214 -14.59 -29.86 -14.53
N PRO A 215 -13.82 -29.03 -15.27
CA PRO A 215 -14.12 -28.74 -16.68
C PRO A 215 -14.14 -30.02 -17.51
N ALA A 216 -15.09 -30.08 -18.45
CA ALA A 216 -15.14 -31.16 -19.43
C ALA A 216 -13.90 -31.05 -20.34
N ARG A 217 -12.91 -31.93 -20.14
CA ARG A 217 -11.74 -32.01 -21.04
C ARG A 217 -12.23 -32.33 -22.44
N LEU A 218 -12.10 -31.38 -23.36
CA LEU A 218 -12.28 -31.56 -24.81
C LEU A 218 -11.06 -32.24 -25.43
#